data_AF-A0A4Y9M846-F1
#
_entry.id   AF-A0A4Y9M846-F1
#
_cell.length_a   1.000
_cell.length_b   1.000
_cell.length_c   1.000
_cell.angle_alpha   90.00
_cell.angle_beta   90.00
_cell.angle_gamma   90.00
#
_symmetry.space_group_name_H-M   'P 1'
#
loop_
_entity.id
_entity.type
_entity.pdbx_description
1 polymer ?
#
loop_
_entity_poly.entity_id
_entity_poly.type
_entity_poly.pdbx_seq_one_letter_code
_entity_poly.pdbx_strand_id
1 'polypeptide(L)'
;MPVRDAMRRLVAERALEIRPSRTIAIPVLSADQFLEIRAIRLLLEGEAVTRAANMAKYVPDGDVRDSYYVNSYNNGMALEHVFKAAGNDLSRENILRQALSIKDLELPMLLPGIKVNTGESDHLPVEQLQFMRFTGKQWERFGEVLSTK
;
A
#
# COMPACT_ATOMS: atom_id res chain seq x y z
N MET A 1 3.64 5.64 -30.13
CA MET A 1 4.30 6.27 -28.95
C MET A 1 3.86 5.43 -27.76
N PRO A 2 4.78 4.82 -27.00
CA PRO A 2 4.44 3.73 -26.07
C PRO A 2 3.30 4.04 -25.10
N VAL A 3 3.30 5.27 -24.55
CA VAL A 3 2.26 5.75 -23.62
C VAL A 3 0.87 5.80 -24.28
N ARG A 4 0.78 6.25 -25.53
CA ARG A 4 -0.49 6.37 -26.26
C ARG A 4 -1.10 5.00 -26.56
N ASP A 5 -0.26 4.04 -26.89
CA ASP A 5 -0.68 2.68 -27.21
C ASP A 5 -1.12 1.93 -25.94
N ALA A 6 -0.44 2.14 -24.80
CA ALA A 6 -0.87 1.67 -23.49
C ALA A 6 -2.23 2.26 -23.09
N MET A 7 -2.41 3.58 -23.19
CA MET A 7 -3.70 4.22 -22.88
C MET A 7 -4.83 3.69 -23.75
N ARG A 8 -4.58 3.44 -25.05
CA ARG A 8 -5.58 2.86 -25.96
C ARG A 8 -5.99 1.44 -25.55
N ARG A 9 -5.04 0.62 -25.11
CA ARG A 9 -5.32 -0.73 -24.59
C ARG A 9 -6.17 -0.67 -23.34
N LEU A 10 -5.82 0.21 -22.39
CA LEU A 10 -6.59 0.39 -21.16
C LEU A 10 -8.01 0.90 -21.41
N VAL A 11 -8.21 1.74 -22.43
CA VAL A 11 -9.56 2.13 -22.88
C VAL A 11 -10.30 0.96 -23.52
N ALA A 12 -9.63 0.17 -24.36
CA ALA A 12 -10.22 -1.03 -24.98
C ALA A 12 -10.62 -2.09 -23.94
N GLU A 13 -9.84 -2.22 -22.87
CA GLU A 13 -10.08 -3.11 -21.73
C GLU A 13 -11.05 -2.52 -20.70
N ARG A 14 -11.59 -1.31 -20.94
CA ARG A 14 -12.49 -0.57 -20.04
C ARG A 14 -11.90 -0.23 -18.66
N ALA A 15 -10.57 -0.31 -18.52
CA ALA A 15 -9.85 0.16 -17.34
C ALA A 15 -9.79 1.70 -17.28
N LEU A 16 -9.92 2.38 -18.43
CA LEU A 16 -10.02 3.82 -18.55
C LEU A 16 -11.19 4.21 -19.45
N GLU A 17 -11.80 5.36 -19.17
CA GLU A 17 -12.87 5.95 -20.00
C GLU A 17 -12.36 7.19 -20.75
N ILE A 18 -12.89 7.43 -21.94
CA ILE A 18 -12.72 8.69 -22.66
C ILE A 18 -13.96 9.54 -22.39
N ARG A 19 -13.77 10.68 -21.72
CA ARG A 19 -14.84 11.64 -21.47
C ARG A 19 -15.19 12.45 -22.73
N PRO A 20 -16.37 13.09 -22.79
CA PRO A 20 -16.76 13.94 -23.92
C PRO A 20 -15.74 15.05 -24.25
N SER A 21 -14.97 15.51 -23.25
CA SER A 21 -13.88 16.47 -23.40
C SER A 21 -12.59 15.91 -24.02
N ARG A 22 -12.58 14.64 -24.46
CA ARG A 22 -11.38 13.87 -24.91
C ARG A 22 -10.33 13.66 -23.81
N THR A 23 -10.70 13.86 -22.56
CA THR A 23 -9.86 13.53 -21.40
C THR A 23 -10.01 12.05 -21.07
N ILE A 24 -8.90 11.37 -20.80
CA ILE A 24 -8.91 9.99 -20.30
C ILE A 24 -9.01 10.03 -18.77
N ALA A 25 -9.95 9.29 -18.22
CA ALA A 25 -10.18 9.23 -16.78
C ALA A 25 -10.31 7.79 -16.30
N ILE A 26 -10.14 7.61 -14.99
CA ILE A 26 -10.46 6.36 -14.32
C ILE A 26 -11.98 6.32 -14.14
N PRO A 27 -12.67 5.25 -14.57
CA PRO A 27 -14.11 5.13 -14.36
C PRO A 27 -14.43 5.06 -12.86
N VAL A 28 -15.56 5.66 -12.47
CA VAL A 28 -16.06 5.52 -11.10
C VAL A 28 -16.62 4.10 -10.94
N LEU A 29 -16.04 3.33 -10.02
CA LEU A 29 -16.46 1.95 -9.76
C LEU A 29 -17.80 1.92 -9.03
N SER A 30 -18.66 0.96 -9.38
CA SER A 30 -19.81 0.61 -8.53
C SER A 30 -19.33 -0.04 -7.22
N ALA A 31 -20.19 -0.07 -6.21
CA ALA A 31 -19.90 -0.77 -4.97
C ALA A 31 -19.54 -2.25 -5.22
N ASP A 32 -20.29 -2.94 -6.09
CA ASP A 32 -20.03 -4.34 -6.42
C ASP A 32 -18.68 -4.55 -7.12
N GLN A 33 -18.33 -3.68 -8.06
CA GLN A 33 -17.02 -3.73 -8.72
C GLN A 33 -15.88 -3.45 -7.75
N PHE A 34 -16.09 -2.50 -6.83
CA PHE A 34 -15.11 -2.21 -5.79
C PHE A 34 -14.94 -3.39 -4.83
N LEU A 35 -16.04 -4.02 -4.42
CA LEU A 35 -16.03 -5.22 -3.58
C LEU A 35 -15.36 -6.40 -4.27
N GLU A 36 -15.63 -6.60 -5.56
CA GLU A 36 -14.99 -7.62 -6.38
C GLU A 36 -13.49 -7.38 -6.49
N ILE A 37 -13.05 -6.16 -6.81
CA ILE A 37 -11.63 -5.80 -6.86
C ILE A 37 -10.97 -5.97 -5.49
N ARG A 38 -11.64 -5.56 -4.41
CA ARG A 38 -11.15 -5.76 -3.03
C ARG A 38 -11.01 -7.24 -2.71
N ALA A 39 -12.00 -8.06 -3.05
CA ALA A 39 -11.95 -9.50 -2.83
C ALA A 39 -10.80 -10.12 -3.62
N ILE A 40 -10.66 -9.75 -4.89
CA ILE A 40 -9.54 -10.16 -5.75
C ILE A 40 -8.21 -9.73 -5.15
N ARG A 41 -8.07 -8.49 -4.69
CA ARG A 41 -6.82 -7.99 -4.09
C ARG A 41 -6.51 -8.63 -2.76
N LEU A 42 -7.48 -8.85 -1.88
CA LEU A 42 -7.24 -9.59 -0.64
C LEU A 42 -6.80 -11.02 -0.92
N LEU A 43 -7.44 -11.69 -1.89
CA LEU A 43 -7.06 -13.03 -2.33
C LEU A 43 -5.69 -13.06 -3.00
N LEU A 44 -5.35 -12.06 -3.83
CA LEU A 44 -4.10 -12.04 -4.59
C LEU A 44 -2.92 -11.48 -3.81
N GLU A 45 -3.12 -10.45 -2.99
CA GLU A 45 -2.06 -9.78 -2.25
C GLU A 45 -1.74 -10.52 -0.97
N GLY A 46 -2.74 -11.01 -0.22
CA GLY A 46 -2.50 -11.89 0.93
C GLY A 46 -1.81 -13.19 0.51
N GLU A 47 -2.20 -13.73 -0.65
CA GLU A 47 -1.51 -14.84 -1.27
C GLU A 47 -0.14 -14.42 -1.80
N ALA A 48 0.03 -13.30 -2.51
CA ALA A 48 1.34 -12.82 -2.98
C ALA A 48 2.31 -12.59 -1.83
N VAL A 49 1.81 -12.16 -0.67
CA VAL A 49 2.53 -12.01 0.59
C VAL A 49 2.89 -13.36 1.21
N THR A 50 1.94 -14.30 1.27
CA THR A 50 2.20 -15.68 1.72
C THR A 50 3.17 -16.41 0.79
N ARG A 51 3.14 -16.05 -0.50
CA ARG A 51 4.04 -16.49 -1.57
C ARG A 51 5.38 -15.77 -1.54
N ALA A 52 5.44 -14.53 -1.05
CA ALA A 52 6.69 -13.82 -0.81
C ALA A 52 7.38 -14.33 0.47
N ALA A 53 6.61 -14.70 1.49
CA ALA A 53 7.13 -15.46 2.63
C ALA A 53 7.69 -16.85 2.19
N ASN A 54 7.20 -17.40 1.07
CA ASN A 54 7.73 -18.57 0.36
C ASN A 54 8.38 -18.21 -0.98
N MET A 55 9.18 -17.14 -1.00
CA MET A 55 9.64 -16.38 -2.17
C MET A 55 10.15 -17.22 -3.36
N ALA A 56 10.88 -18.30 -3.09
CA ALA A 56 11.53 -19.13 -4.11
C ALA A 56 10.54 -19.82 -5.09
N LYS A 57 9.26 -19.96 -4.74
CA LYS A 57 8.28 -20.70 -5.56
C LYS A 57 7.58 -19.84 -6.63
N TYR A 58 7.44 -18.53 -6.43
CA TYR A 58 6.58 -17.68 -7.27
C TYR A 58 7.30 -16.48 -7.89
N VAL A 59 8.40 -16.02 -7.28
CA VAL A 59 9.33 -15.06 -7.90
C VAL A 59 10.73 -15.68 -7.82
N PRO A 60 10.99 -16.74 -8.61
CA PRO A 60 12.23 -17.52 -8.50
C PRO A 60 13.48 -16.66 -8.70
N ASP A 61 13.36 -15.56 -9.45
CA ASP A 61 14.44 -14.61 -9.75
C ASP A 61 14.38 -13.33 -8.90
N GLY A 62 13.50 -13.26 -7.89
CA GLY A 62 13.31 -12.07 -7.05
C GLY A 62 14.49 -11.85 -6.10
N ASP A 63 15.04 -10.63 -6.06
CA ASP A 63 16.08 -10.30 -5.09
C ASP A 63 15.48 -10.10 -3.70
N VAL A 64 15.66 -11.08 -2.81
CA VAL A 64 15.23 -11.04 -1.41
C VAL A 64 15.74 -9.83 -0.62
N ARG A 65 16.77 -9.15 -1.12
CA ARG A 65 17.33 -7.94 -0.49
C ARG A 65 16.64 -6.66 -0.93
N ASP A 66 15.71 -6.74 -1.88
CA ASP A 66 14.98 -5.58 -2.33
C ASP A 66 14.00 -5.10 -1.26
N SER A 67 14.29 -3.93 -0.70
CA SER A 67 13.48 -3.26 0.31
C SER A 67 12.05 -2.92 -0.15
N TYR A 68 11.78 -2.92 -1.47
CA TYR A 68 10.41 -2.71 -1.97
C TYR A 68 9.45 -3.79 -1.52
N TYR A 69 9.92 -5.04 -1.32
CA TYR A 69 9.06 -6.12 -0.81
C TYR A 69 8.55 -5.84 0.61
N VAL A 70 9.41 -5.26 1.46
CA VAL A 70 9.03 -4.80 2.81
C VAL A 70 7.94 -3.73 2.74
N ASN A 71 8.12 -2.76 1.84
CA ASN A 71 7.17 -1.68 1.63
C ASN A 71 5.80 -2.20 1.15
N SER A 72 5.80 -3.12 0.17
CA SER A 72 4.58 -3.71 -0.37
C SER A 72 3.80 -4.50 0.68
N TYR A 73 4.48 -5.28 1.54
CA TYR A 73 3.81 -6.01 2.61
C TYR A 73 3.14 -5.07 3.62
N ASN A 74 3.87 -4.05 4.08
CA ASN A 74 3.32 -3.06 5.01
C ASN A 74 2.12 -2.31 4.41
N ASN A 75 2.16 -1.97 3.12
CA ASN A 75 1.03 -1.35 2.43
C ASN A 75 -0.22 -2.25 2.38
N GLY A 76 -0.03 -3.56 2.14
CA GLY A 76 -1.12 -4.54 2.18
C GLY A 76 -1.75 -4.64 3.56
N MET A 77 -0.93 -4.69 4.62
CA MET A 77 -1.40 -4.73 6.01
C MET A 77 -2.13 -3.43 6.42
N ALA A 78 -1.64 -2.27 5.98
CA ALA A 78 -2.31 -0.99 6.20
C ALA A 78 -3.68 -0.93 5.50
N LEU A 79 -3.77 -1.46 4.28
CA LEU A 79 -5.03 -1.55 3.55
C LEU A 79 -6.03 -2.51 4.23
N GLU A 80 -5.55 -3.64 4.74
CA GLU A 80 -6.35 -4.57 5.54
C GLU A 80 -6.93 -3.88 6.78
N HIS A 81 -6.12 -3.10 7.50
CA HIS A 81 -6.56 -2.31 8.64
C HIS A 81 -7.68 -1.33 8.26
N VAL A 82 -7.51 -0.57 7.19
CA VAL A 82 -8.52 0.38 6.69
C VAL A 82 -9.82 -0.35 6.35
N PHE A 83 -9.75 -1.51 5.70
CA PHE A 83 -10.94 -2.28 5.36
C PHE A 83 -11.63 -2.90 6.58
N LYS A 84 -10.88 -3.30 7.61
CA LYS A 84 -11.46 -3.74 8.89
C LYS A 84 -12.19 -2.58 9.57
N ALA A 85 -11.60 -1.39 9.59
CA ALA A 85 -12.20 -0.20 10.17
C ALA A 85 -13.45 0.27 9.40
N ALA A 86 -13.46 0.12 8.06
CA ALA A 86 -14.60 0.48 7.22
C ALA A 86 -15.82 -0.43 7.43
N GLY A 87 -15.62 -1.67 7.92
CA GLY A 87 -16.69 -2.62 8.18
C GLY A 87 -17.50 -2.94 6.92
N ASN A 88 -18.82 -2.73 6.99
CA ASN A 88 -19.74 -3.02 5.88
C ASN A 88 -19.92 -1.85 4.91
N ASP A 89 -19.51 -0.64 5.26
CA ASP A 89 -19.58 0.52 4.37
C ASP A 89 -18.26 0.67 3.61
N LEU A 90 -18.20 0.11 2.42
CA LEU A 90 -17.03 0.19 1.54
C LEU A 90 -17.16 1.31 0.50
N SER A 91 -17.94 2.36 0.82
CA SER A 91 -17.96 3.58 0.02
C SER A 91 -16.60 4.26 0.00
N ARG A 92 -16.28 4.91 -1.12
CA ARG A 92 -15.03 5.69 -1.28
C ARG A 92 -14.86 6.70 -0.14
N GLU A 93 -15.95 7.38 0.24
CA GLU A 93 -15.92 8.38 1.30
C GLU A 93 -15.53 7.77 2.64
N ASN A 94 -16.15 6.65 3.04
CA ASN A 94 -15.78 5.99 4.29
C ASN A 94 -14.35 5.46 4.26
N ILE A 95 -13.94 4.83 3.16
CA ILE A 95 -12.58 4.29 3.04
C ILE A 95 -11.54 5.40 3.17
N LEU A 96 -11.74 6.55 2.50
CA LEU A 96 -10.84 7.69 2.66
C LEU A 96 -10.86 8.22 4.09
N ARG A 97 -12.03 8.30 4.72
CA ARG A 97 -12.15 8.73 6.13
C ARG A 97 -11.34 7.84 7.07
N GLN A 98 -11.44 6.51 6.92
CA GLN A 98 -10.66 5.55 7.73
C GLN A 98 -9.16 5.64 7.41
N ALA A 99 -8.79 5.75 6.13
CA ALA A 99 -7.39 5.88 5.71
C ALA A 99 -6.73 7.17 6.21
N LEU A 100 -7.50 8.24 6.42
CA LEU A 100 -7.04 9.52 6.97
C LEU A 100 -7.16 9.61 8.51
N SER A 101 -7.62 8.54 9.16
CA SER A 101 -7.83 8.49 10.62
C SER A 101 -6.97 7.42 11.30
N ILE A 102 -5.93 6.92 10.64
CA ILE A 102 -5.06 5.87 11.20
C ILE A 102 -4.29 6.46 12.38
N LYS A 103 -4.37 5.80 13.53
CA LYS A 103 -3.66 6.16 14.76
C LYS A 103 -2.91 4.96 15.30
N ASP A 104 -1.62 5.17 15.55
CA ASP A 104 -0.75 4.24 16.25
C ASP A 104 -0.74 2.80 15.69
N LEU A 105 -0.92 2.64 14.38
CA LEU A 105 -0.94 1.33 13.75
C LEU A 105 0.48 0.75 13.66
N GLU A 106 0.72 -0.34 14.37
CA GLU A 106 1.95 -1.12 14.28
C GLU A 106 1.87 -2.10 13.11
N LEU A 107 2.87 -2.06 12.24
CA LEU A 107 2.99 -2.99 11.12
C LEU A 107 4.19 -3.93 11.33
N PRO A 108 4.04 -5.23 11.00
CA PRO A 108 5.00 -6.27 11.33
C PRO A 108 6.41 -6.10 10.76
N MET A 109 6.59 -5.35 9.66
CA MET A 109 7.92 -5.11 9.07
C MET A 109 8.43 -3.69 9.30
N LEU A 110 7.79 -2.91 10.17
CA LEU A 110 8.36 -1.65 10.66
C LEU A 110 9.34 -1.93 11.80
N LEU A 111 10.25 -0.97 12.02
CA LEU A 111 11.12 -1.05 13.19
C LEU A 111 10.26 -0.99 14.46
N PRO A 112 10.60 -1.75 15.52
CA PRO A 112 9.92 -1.66 16.81
C PRO A 112 9.82 -0.21 17.29
N GLY A 113 8.61 0.18 17.70
CA GLY A 113 8.31 1.54 18.16
C GLY A 113 7.88 2.52 17.06
N ILE A 114 8.08 2.20 15.77
CA ILE A 114 7.53 3.01 14.67
C ILE A 114 6.06 2.64 14.44
N LYS A 115 5.22 3.66 14.32
CA LYS A 115 3.78 3.53 14.14
C LYS A 115 3.28 4.34 12.95
N VAL A 116 2.31 3.79 12.25
CA VAL A 116 1.64 4.48 11.15
C VAL A 116 0.59 5.43 11.70
N ASN A 117 0.64 6.68 11.24
CA ASN A 117 -0.32 7.73 11.60
C ASN A 117 -0.68 8.55 10.37
N THR A 118 -1.97 8.82 10.17
CA THR A 118 -2.46 9.70 9.10
C THR A 118 -3.46 10.71 9.66
N GLY A 119 -3.71 11.77 8.88
CA GLY A 119 -4.62 12.86 9.19
C GLY A 119 -5.18 13.51 7.92
N GLU A 120 -6.26 14.28 8.07
CA GLU A 120 -6.86 15.02 6.95
C GLU A 120 -5.91 16.04 6.31
N SER A 121 -5.00 16.61 7.11
CA SER A 121 -4.00 17.58 6.65
C SER A 121 -2.60 16.97 6.53
N ASP A 122 -2.43 15.69 6.81
CA ASP A 122 -1.14 15.02 6.85
C ASP A 122 -1.24 13.56 6.39
N HIS A 123 -0.66 13.32 5.23
CA HIS A 123 -0.78 12.06 4.50
C HIS A 123 0.51 11.25 4.53
N LEU A 124 1.50 11.62 5.34
CA LEU A 124 2.76 10.90 5.47
C LEU A 124 2.62 9.83 6.59
N PRO A 125 2.45 8.55 6.23
CA PRO A 125 2.10 7.52 7.20
C PRO A 125 3.21 7.26 8.23
N VAL A 126 4.47 7.47 7.86
CA VAL A 126 5.63 7.24 8.73
C VAL A 126 6.55 8.44 8.67
N GLU A 127 6.63 9.14 9.80
CA GLU A 127 7.47 10.33 10.01
C GLU A 127 8.31 10.16 11.27
N GLN A 128 8.75 8.92 11.48
CA GLN A 128 9.54 8.50 12.62
C GLN A 128 10.84 7.88 12.12
N LEU A 129 11.92 8.10 12.86
CA LEU A 129 13.24 7.58 12.53
C LEU A 129 13.96 7.10 13.78
N GLN A 130 14.95 6.22 13.60
CA GLN A 130 15.85 5.80 14.65
C GLN A 130 17.28 5.86 14.13
N PHE A 131 18.20 6.37 14.94
CA PHE A 131 19.60 6.47 14.53
C PHE A 131 20.27 5.11 14.45
N MET A 132 21.19 5.00 13.49
CA MET A 132 22.04 3.83 13.31
C MET A 132 23.50 4.29 13.25
N ARG A 133 24.39 3.55 13.91
CA ARG A 133 25.83 3.77 13.89
C ARG A 133 26.52 2.55 13.31
N PHE A 134 27.48 2.78 12.42
CA PHE A 134 28.32 1.71 11.92
C PHE A 134 29.40 1.35 12.94
N THR A 135 29.49 0.08 13.34
CA THR A 135 30.42 -0.41 14.37
C THR A 135 31.74 -0.94 13.78
N GLY A 136 32.00 -0.69 12.50
CA GLY A 136 33.13 -1.27 11.77
C GLY A 136 32.82 -2.65 11.16
N LYS A 137 31.72 -3.30 11.55
CA LYS A 137 31.27 -4.59 11.01
C LYS A 137 29.81 -4.56 10.53
N GLN A 138 28.94 -3.88 11.27
CA GLN A 138 27.51 -3.82 10.99
C GLN A 138 26.92 -2.48 11.42
N TRP A 139 25.70 -2.20 10.98
CA TRP A 139 24.93 -1.07 11.47
C TRP A 139 24.12 -1.49 12.69
N GLU A 140 24.28 -0.77 13.79
CA GLU A 140 23.55 -1.00 15.03
C GLU A 140 22.64 0.19 15.33
N ARG A 141 21.37 -0.10 15.63
CA ARG A 141 20.38 0.90 16.05
C ARG A 141 20.71 1.37 17.47
N PHE A 142 20.57 2.67 17.73
CA PHE A 142 20.76 3.25 19.06
C PHE A 142 19.86 4.46 19.28
N GLY A 143 19.63 4.81 20.55
CA GLY A 143 18.73 5.88 20.93
C GLY A 143 17.25 5.51 20.78
N GLU A 144 16.40 6.45 21.16
CA GLU A 144 14.94 6.33 21.07
C GLU A 144 14.45 6.57 19.63
N VAL A 145 13.22 6.15 19.35
CA VAL A 145 12.53 6.53 18.11
C VAL A 145 12.17 8.01 18.21
N LEU A 146 12.55 8.78 17.20
CA LEU A 146 12.27 10.21 17.09
C LEU A 146 11.16 10.44 16.09
N SER A 147 10.28 11.41 16.35
CA SER A 147 9.28 11.87 15.39
C SER A 147 9.68 13.23 14.82
N THR A 148 9.36 13.48 13.55
CA THR A 148 9.53 14.79 12.90
C THR A 148 8.30 15.68 13.01
N LYS A 149 7.26 15.25 13.74
CA LYS A 149 6.10 16.06 14.12
C LYS A 149 6.33 16.83 15.41
#